data_AF-A0A2D7IDE2-F1
#
_entry.id   AF-A0A2D7IDE2-F1
#
_cell.length_a   1.000
_cell.length_b   1.000
_cell.length_c   1.000
_cell.angle_alpha   90.00
_cell.angle_beta   90.00
_cell.angle_gamma   90.00
#
_symmetry.space_group_name_H-M   'P 1'
#
loop_
_entity.id
_entity.type
_entity.pdbx_description
1 polymer ?
#
loop_
_entity_poly.entity_id
_entity_poly.type
_entity_poly.pdbx_seq_one_letter_code
_entity_poly.pdbx_strand_id
1 'polypeptide(L)'
;MASKKERLVWSKLKKKSPKVPDITCPAIDEVIQRIEDIESGKRKLSNRALHVIIKKLEKLRTANEKLRDSGYYWHHVAKDLVKDFYSKPKLGKFKFWK
;
A
#
# COMPACT_ATOMS: atom_id res chain seq x y z
N MET A 1 4.66 25.73 12.77
CA MET A 1 5.45 25.17 11.65
C MET A 1 6.22 23.95 12.12
N ALA A 2 6.31 22.87 11.33
CA ALA A 2 7.05 21.64 11.69
C ALA A 2 8.54 21.90 11.95
N SER A 3 9.08 21.32 13.03
CA SER A 3 10.46 21.56 13.47
C SER A 3 11.51 20.95 12.52
N LYS A 4 12.75 21.45 12.53
CA LYS A 4 13.85 20.90 11.71
C LYS A 4 14.10 19.41 11.99
N LYS A 5 13.94 18.97 13.25
CA LYS A 5 14.14 17.59 13.69
C LYS A 5 13.01 16.66 13.20
N GLU A 6 11.77 17.13 13.27
CA GLU A 6 10.58 16.42 12.76
C GLU A 6 10.73 16.10 11.26
N ARG A 7 11.09 17.11 10.45
CA ARG A 7 11.30 16.93 9.00
C ARG A 7 12.41 15.94 8.68
N LEU A 8 13.49 15.92 9.48
CA LEU A 8 14.62 15.04 9.27
C LEU A 8 14.27 13.57 9.60
N VAL A 9 13.54 13.32 10.68
CA VAL A 9 13.05 11.97 11.01
C VAL A 9 12.05 11.48 9.96
N TRP A 10 11.11 12.35 9.55
CA TRP A 10 10.16 12.01 8.49
C TRP A 10 10.86 11.62 7.18
N SER A 11 11.90 12.36 6.77
CA SER A 11 12.71 12.04 5.60
C SER A 11 13.42 10.68 5.73
N LYS A 12 13.96 10.35 6.91
CA LYS A 12 14.58 9.04 7.17
C LYS A 12 13.57 7.90 7.09
N LEU A 13 12.36 8.07 7.63
CA LEU A 13 11.30 7.06 7.56
C LEU A 13 10.89 6.78 6.13
N LYS A 14 10.68 7.83 5.31
CA LYS A 14 10.37 7.66 3.88
C LYS A 14 11.46 6.89 3.13
N LYS A 15 12.74 7.14 3.43
CA LYS A 15 13.85 6.40 2.81
C LYS A 15 13.92 4.93 3.22
N LYS A 16 13.44 4.59 4.41
CA LYS A 16 13.37 3.21 4.93
C LYS A 16 12.12 2.46 4.47
N SER A 17 11.13 3.16 3.91
CA SER A 17 9.94 2.53 3.35
C SER A 17 10.34 1.52 2.29
N PRO A 18 9.71 0.34 2.25
CA PRO A 18 9.93 -0.59 1.15
C PRO A 18 9.61 0.10 -0.18
N LYS A 19 10.44 -0.19 -1.19
CA LYS A 19 10.13 0.20 -2.57
C LYS A 19 8.98 -0.65 -3.09
N VAL A 20 8.17 -0.09 -3.97
CA VAL A 20 7.14 -0.85 -4.69
C VAL A 20 7.86 -1.89 -5.56
N PRO A 21 7.52 -3.19 -5.49
CA PRO A 21 8.11 -4.21 -6.33
C PRO A 21 7.79 -3.99 -7.82
N ASP A 22 8.72 -4.38 -8.70
CA ASP A 22 8.53 -4.27 -10.16
C ASP A 22 7.49 -5.28 -10.69
N ILE A 23 7.43 -6.48 -10.12
CA ILE A 23 6.43 -7.50 -10.46
C ILE A 23 5.11 -7.18 -9.74
N THR A 24 4.24 -6.46 -10.43
CA THR A 24 3.23 -5.64 -9.79
C THR A 24 1.96 -6.42 -9.41
N CYS A 25 1.59 -7.51 -10.11
CA CYS A 25 0.49 -8.38 -9.68
C CYS A 25 0.34 -9.69 -10.51
N PRO A 26 0.58 -10.89 -9.93
CA PRO A 26 0.36 -12.17 -10.62
C PRO A 26 -1.06 -12.37 -11.14
N ALA A 27 -2.06 -11.76 -10.49
CA ALA A 27 -3.44 -11.86 -10.93
C ALA A 27 -3.75 -11.03 -12.18
N ILE A 28 -2.94 -10.01 -12.50
CA ILE A 28 -3.01 -9.31 -13.79
C ILE A 28 -2.45 -10.22 -14.88
N ASP A 29 -1.30 -10.84 -14.65
CA ASP A 29 -0.68 -11.77 -15.60
C ASP A 29 -1.62 -12.93 -15.94
N GLU A 30 -2.31 -13.49 -14.94
CA GLU A 30 -3.34 -14.52 -15.16
C GLU A 30 -4.52 -14.06 -16.01
N VAL A 31 -4.89 -12.78 -15.94
CA VAL A 31 -5.97 -12.22 -16.79
C VAL A 31 -5.46 -11.99 -18.20
N ILE A 32 -4.26 -11.43 -18.36
CA ILE A 32 -3.61 -11.22 -19.67
C ILE A 32 -3.47 -12.54 -20.41
N GLN A 33 -2.86 -13.55 -19.77
CA GLN A 33 -2.69 -14.88 -20.36
C GLN A 33 -4.02 -15.49 -20.81
N ARG A 34 -5.09 -15.26 -20.03
CA ARG A 34 -6.41 -15.80 -20.33
C ARG A 34 -7.07 -15.10 -21.52
N ILE A 35 -6.76 -13.82 -21.75
CA ILE A 35 -7.20 -13.07 -22.93
C ILE A 35 -6.41 -13.53 -24.16
N GLU A 36 -5.09 -13.68 -24.05
CA GLU A 36 -4.23 -14.20 -25.12
C GLU A 36 -4.62 -15.63 -25.54
N ASP A 37 -4.96 -16.50 -24.58
CA ASP A 37 -5.48 -17.85 -24.87
C ASP A 37 -6.78 -17.81 -25.68
N ILE A 38 -7.61 -16.79 -25.47
CA ILE A 38 -8.88 -16.63 -26.17
C ILE A 38 -8.65 -16.10 -27.59
N GLU A 39 -7.79 -15.10 -27.73
CA GLU A 39 -7.43 -14.51 -29.02
C GLU A 39 -6.71 -15.52 -29.92
N SER A 40 -5.77 -16.29 -29.37
CA SER A 40 -5.06 -17.36 -30.08
C SER A 40 -5.92 -18.60 -30.39
N GLY A 41 -7.20 -18.62 -29.99
CA GLY A 41 -8.11 -19.73 -30.23
C GLY A 41 -7.87 -20.98 -29.38
N LYS A 42 -6.87 -20.98 -28.48
CA LYS A 42 -6.60 -22.06 -27.52
C LYS A 42 -7.76 -22.27 -26.54
N ARG A 43 -8.55 -21.21 -26.29
CA ARG A 43 -9.72 -21.24 -25.40
C ARG A 43 -10.89 -20.50 -26.05
N LYS A 44 -12.10 -21.07 -25.99
CA LYS A 44 -13.32 -20.36 -26.39
C LYS A 44 -13.76 -19.38 -25.31
N LEU A 45 -14.14 -18.17 -25.71
CA LEU A 45 -14.84 -17.23 -24.84
C LEU A 45 -16.25 -17.75 -24.56
N SER A 46 -16.46 -18.29 -23.38
CA SER A 46 -17.78 -18.67 -22.87
C SER A 46 -18.25 -17.67 -21.82
N ASN A 47 -19.57 -17.60 -21.58
CA ASN A 47 -20.14 -16.78 -20.50
C ASN A 47 -19.50 -17.08 -19.13
N ARG A 48 -19.16 -18.34 -18.87
CA ARG A 48 -18.44 -18.73 -17.65
C ARG A 48 -17.02 -18.16 -17.61
N ALA A 49 -16.28 -18.23 -18.71
CA ALA A 49 -14.93 -17.67 -18.79
C ALA A 49 -14.94 -16.15 -18.60
N LEU A 50 -15.89 -15.46 -19.24
CA LEU A 50 -16.10 -14.02 -19.08
C LEU A 50 -16.40 -13.65 -17.62
N HIS A 51 -17.32 -14.37 -16.97
CA HIS A 51 -17.66 -14.14 -15.57
C HIS A 51 -16.44 -14.30 -14.63
N VAL A 52 -15.59 -15.31 -14.87
CA VAL A 52 -14.36 -15.51 -14.09
C VAL A 52 -13.38 -14.35 -14.27
N ILE A 53 -13.20 -13.85 -15.50
CA ILE A 53 -12.33 -12.70 -15.77
C ILE A 53 -12.85 -11.46 -15.04
N ILE A 54 -14.15 -11.16 -15.17
CA ILE A 54 -14.78 -10.01 -14.48
C ILE A 54 -14.60 -10.12 -12.97
N LYS A 55 -14.84 -11.30 -12.38
CA LYS A 55 -14.68 -11.51 -10.93
C LYS A 55 -13.24 -11.26 -10.46
N LYS A 56 -12.23 -11.65 -11.25
CA LYS A 56 -10.82 -11.37 -10.95
C LYS A 56 -10.52 -9.87 -11.03
N LEU A 57 -11.02 -9.19 -12.07
CA LEU A 57 -10.84 -7.74 -12.24
C LEU A 57 -11.48 -6.95 -11.10
N GLU A 58 -12.68 -7.33 -10.65
CA GLU A 58 -13.34 -6.68 -9.50
C GLU A 58 -12.61 -6.94 -8.18
N LYS A 59 -12.04 -8.14 -8.01
CA LYS A 59 -11.15 -8.42 -6.86
C LYS A 59 -9.90 -7.55 -6.89
N LEU A 60 -9.31 -7.33 -8.08
CA LEU A 60 -8.17 -6.43 -8.26
C LEU A 60 -8.53 -4.98 -7.95
N ARG A 61 -9.69 -4.48 -8.41
CA ARG A 61 -10.20 -3.14 -8.03
C ARG A 61 -10.30 -3.01 -6.52
N THR A 62 -10.96 -3.95 -5.86
CA THR A 62 -11.14 -3.94 -4.40
C THR A 62 -9.80 -3.98 -3.66
N ALA A 63 -8.85 -4.81 -4.11
CA ALA A 63 -7.52 -4.87 -3.52
C ALA A 63 -6.76 -3.54 -3.68
N ASN A 64 -6.85 -2.91 -4.86
CA ASN A 64 -6.22 -1.62 -5.13
C ASN A 64 -6.79 -0.50 -4.25
N GLU A 65 -8.11 -0.44 -4.05
CA GLU A 65 -8.69 0.55 -3.14
C GLU A 65 -8.22 0.33 -1.69
N LYS A 66 -8.20 -0.92 -1.20
CA LYS A 66 -7.67 -1.24 0.14
C LYS A 66 -6.19 -0.87 0.29
N LEU A 67 -5.39 -1.05 -0.76
CA LEU A 67 -3.98 -0.64 -0.77
C LEU A 67 -3.85 0.89 -0.69
N ARG A 68 -4.70 1.64 -1.41
CA ARG A 68 -4.72 3.11 -1.31
C ARG A 68 -5.13 3.59 0.08
N ASP A 69 -6.20 3.04 0.63
CA ASP A 69 -6.71 3.41 1.95
C ASP A 69 -5.68 3.11 3.04
N SER A 70 -5.08 1.92 2.99
CA SER A 70 -4.02 1.54 3.94
C SER A 70 -2.76 2.40 3.78
N GLY A 71 -2.33 2.69 2.55
CA GLY A 71 -1.20 3.58 2.29
C GLY A 71 -1.44 5.00 2.79
N TYR A 72 -2.63 5.55 2.56
CA TYR A 72 -3.04 6.85 3.09
C TYR A 72 -3.05 6.82 4.62
N TYR A 73 -3.70 5.83 5.23
CA TYR A 73 -3.78 5.68 6.68
C TYR A 73 -2.39 5.61 7.32
N TRP A 74 -1.53 4.68 6.88
CA TRP A 74 -0.20 4.49 7.46
C TRP A 74 0.70 5.69 7.26
N HIS A 75 0.61 6.38 6.13
CA HIS A 75 1.33 7.63 5.91
C HIS A 75 0.90 8.72 6.92
N HIS A 76 -0.40 8.88 7.15
CA HIS A 76 -0.92 9.91 8.05
C HIS A 76 -0.62 9.58 9.51
N VAL A 77 -0.87 8.34 9.94
CA VAL A 77 -0.53 7.86 11.28
C VAL A 77 0.96 8.01 11.56
N ALA A 78 1.84 7.61 10.63
CA ALA A 78 3.28 7.74 10.81
C ALA A 78 3.71 9.22 10.92
N LYS A 79 3.09 10.11 10.14
CA LYS A 79 3.37 11.54 10.17
C LYS A 79 2.90 12.16 11.50
N ASP A 80 1.72 11.81 11.97
CA ASP A 80 1.15 12.30 13.22
C ASP A 80 1.94 11.79 14.43
N LEU A 81 2.37 10.53 14.44
CA LEU A 81 3.25 9.98 15.49
C LEU A 81 4.58 10.74 15.57
N VAL A 82 5.18 11.09 14.43
CA VAL A 82 6.40 11.90 14.39
C VAL A 82 6.12 13.29 14.95
N LYS A 83 5.00 13.92 14.56
CA LYS A 83 4.61 15.23 15.08
C LYS A 83 4.38 15.20 16.59
N ASP A 84 3.66 14.21 17.11
CA ASP A 84 3.38 14.05 18.54
C ASP A 84 4.64 13.86 19.37
N PHE A 85 5.57 13.05 18.87
CA PHE A 85 6.85 12.81 19.53
C PHE A 85 7.66 14.10 19.71
N TYR A 86 7.60 15.02 18.74
CA TYR A 86 8.32 16.29 18.78
C TYR A 86 7.50 17.47 19.34
N SER A 87 6.18 17.34 19.47
CA SER A 87 5.29 18.39 19.98
C SER A 87 5.06 18.30 21.49
N LYS A 88 5.13 17.10 22.09
CA LYS A 88 4.97 16.95 23.55
C LYS A 88 6.21 17.50 24.27
N PRO A 89 6.05 18.38 25.28
CA PRO A 89 7.17 18.76 26.14
C PRO A 89 7.73 17.49 26.78
N LYS A 90 9.06 17.38 26.86
CA LYS A 90 9.72 16.25 27.53
C LYS A 90 9.09 16.12 28.92
N LEU A 91 8.28 15.09 29.13
CA LEU A 91 7.80 14.72 30.47
C LEU A 91 9.04 14.68 31.35
N GLY A 92 9.05 15.55 32.35
CA GLY A 92 10.20 15.79 33.22
C GLY A 92 10.72 14.46 33.72
N LYS A 93 12.05 14.29 33.61
CA LYS A 93 12.89 13.27 34.24
C LYS A 93 12.07 12.28 35.07
N PHE A 94 11.79 11.08 34.54
CA PHE A 94 11.29 9.98 35.35
C PHE A 94 12.21 9.85 36.58
N LYS A 95 11.74 10.29 37.75
CA LYS A 95 12.39 10.02 39.02
C LYS A 95 12.26 8.52 39.23
N PHE A 96 13.31 7.78 38.90
CA PHE A 96 13.49 6.44 39.46
C PHE A 96 13.48 6.61 40.98
N TRP A 97 12.46 6.05 41.63
CA TRP A 97 12.41 5.97 43.08
C TRP A 97 13.59 5.10 43.56
N LYS A 98 14.27 5.58 44.58
CA LYS A 98 15.34 4.89 45.31
C LYS A 98 14.77 3.82 46.23
#